data_AF-A0A949HNP8-F1
#
_entry.id   AF-A0A949HNP8-F1
#
_cell.length_a   1.000
_cell.length_b   1.000
_cell.length_c   1.000
_cell.angle_alpha   90.00
_cell.angle_beta   90.00
_cell.angle_gamma   90.00
#
_symmetry.space_group_name_H-M   'P 1'
#
loop_
_entity.id
_entity.type
_entity.pdbx_description
1 polymer ?
#
loop_
_entity_poly.entity_id
_entity_poly.type
_entity_poly.pdbx_seq_one_letter_code
_entity_poly.pdbx_strand_id
1 'polypeptide(L)'
;YPCVLALPSEEIPFGDALDWWTIPDRSNPQLRCYGEPSRNGYIVVSPEWNESKQPVYNYTENEHQMILRPLRDAMRRFSIDTDRIFVAGHFMGADAAWDLAFAHPDIWAGAIMIGAIAKKYIIQYWPNAKHIPTYFVNGEFDGENPMYLNASTWDNMLDDRKIDTMVTLYTGRGHDHFQEELPRIVQWMQIPTRKRMVAPDRFSVVTSRAGDRFFWWFETTQLNPDKLVHPLLEPDRWDEYEIEASLNRENNAVRIQKAAAKEFSIWLSPDMVDFSKKITIDAKGTTRRYDINGSTDTILQDVLGRADRQHPFWARIDTPLK
;
A
#
# COMPACT_ATOMS: atom_id res chain seq x y z
N TYR A 1 -6.98 -5.17 -16.15
CA TYR A 1 -8.16 -4.60 -15.47
C TYR A 1 -7.72 -4.01 -14.15
N PRO A 2 -8.08 -2.77 -13.80
CA PRO A 2 -7.83 -2.25 -12.45
C PRO A 2 -8.47 -3.16 -11.40
N CYS A 3 -7.99 -3.10 -10.16
CA CYS A 3 -8.41 -3.99 -9.08
C CYS A 3 -8.74 -3.21 -7.81
N VAL A 4 -9.81 -3.60 -7.11
CA VAL A 4 -10.07 -3.19 -5.72
C VAL A 4 -9.80 -4.38 -4.81
N LEU A 5 -8.88 -4.22 -3.86
CA LEU A 5 -8.70 -5.15 -2.75
C LEU A 5 -9.58 -4.68 -1.59
N ALA A 6 -10.76 -5.29 -1.47
CA ALA A 6 -11.80 -4.93 -0.51
C ALA A 6 -11.65 -5.73 0.79
N LEU A 7 -11.13 -5.11 1.83
CA LEU A 7 -10.88 -5.71 3.14
C LEU A 7 -12.16 -5.74 3.98
N PRO A 8 -12.68 -6.93 4.33
CA PRO A 8 -13.82 -7.07 5.25
C PRO A 8 -13.44 -6.74 6.69
N SER A 9 -14.48 -6.63 7.53
CA SER A 9 -14.43 -6.52 8.99
C SER A 9 -15.28 -7.62 9.64
N GLU A 10 -15.47 -7.59 10.97
CA GLU A 10 -16.48 -8.44 11.63
C GLU A 10 -17.91 -8.02 11.25
N GLU A 11 -18.15 -6.71 11.11
CA GLU A 11 -19.47 -6.13 10.80
C GLU A 11 -19.85 -6.19 9.32
N ILE A 12 -18.85 -6.18 8.43
CA ILE A 12 -19.04 -6.42 6.99
C ILE A 12 -18.09 -7.58 6.59
N PRO A 13 -18.52 -8.84 6.77
CA PRO A 13 -17.76 -10.03 6.38
C PRO A 13 -17.48 -10.09 4.87
N PHE A 14 -16.57 -10.98 4.44
CA PHE A 14 -16.11 -11.05 3.04
C PHE A 14 -17.24 -11.12 2.00
N GLY A 15 -18.34 -11.82 2.31
CA GLY A 15 -19.51 -11.92 1.42
C GLY A 15 -20.24 -10.59 1.27
N ASP A 16 -20.50 -9.90 2.38
CA ASP A 16 -21.19 -8.61 2.38
C ASP A 16 -20.28 -7.48 1.87
N ALA A 17 -18.96 -7.59 2.05
CA ALA A 17 -17.97 -6.72 1.43
C ALA A 17 -17.99 -6.88 -0.11
N LEU A 18 -17.99 -8.12 -0.62
CA LEU A 18 -18.15 -8.38 -2.06
C LEU A 18 -19.50 -7.87 -2.57
N ASP A 19 -20.59 -8.06 -1.84
CA ASP A 19 -21.92 -7.58 -2.25
C ASP A 19 -22.03 -6.05 -2.24
N TRP A 20 -21.39 -5.36 -1.29
CA TRP A 20 -21.34 -3.89 -1.23
C TRP A 20 -20.70 -3.30 -2.49
N TRP A 21 -19.54 -3.84 -2.88
CA TRP A 21 -18.82 -3.40 -4.08
C TRP A 21 -19.49 -3.88 -5.37
N THR A 22 -19.92 -5.14 -5.43
CA THR A 22 -20.32 -5.79 -6.70
C THR A 22 -21.81 -5.82 -6.98
N ILE A 23 -22.66 -5.39 -6.03
CA ILE A 23 -24.13 -5.27 -6.10
C ILE A 23 -24.74 -6.39 -6.96
N PRO A 24 -24.79 -7.64 -6.46
CA PRO A 24 -25.19 -8.79 -7.25
C PRO A 24 -26.67 -8.77 -7.61
N ASP A 25 -26.98 -8.96 -8.89
CA ASP A 25 -28.35 -9.22 -9.33
C ASP A 25 -28.72 -10.68 -9.00
N ARG A 26 -29.28 -10.87 -7.80
CA ARG A 26 -29.77 -12.17 -7.34
C ARG A 26 -30.98 -12.69 -8.15
N SER A 27 -31.50 -11.94 -9.13
CA SER A 27 -32.52 -12.41 -10.08
C SER A 27 -31.94 -13.07 -11.34
N ASN A 28 -30.67 -12.78 -11.69
CA ASN A 28 -30.04 -13.28 -12.91
C ASN A 28 -28.85 -14.23 -12.61
N PRO A 29 -29.04 -15.56 -12.61
CA PRO A 29 -27.98 -16.51 -12.27
C PRO A 29 -26.80 -16.55 -13.27
N GLN A 30 -26.90 -15.88 -14.43
CA GLN A 30 -25.81 -15.77 -15.40
C GLN A 30 -24.93 -14.54 -15.20
N LEU A 31 -25.45 -13.45 -14.62
CA LEU A 31 -24.74 -12.18 -14.41
C LEU A 31 -24.65 -11.87 -12.92
N ARG A 32 -23.60 -12.40 -12.29
CA ARG A 32 -23.46 -12.44 -10.82
C ARG A 32 -23.20 -11.08 -10.15
N CYS A 33 -22.79 -10.06 -10.89
CA CYS A 33 -22.33 -8.77 -10.36
C CYS A 33 -22.80 -7.62 -11.28
N TYR A 34 -23.39 -6.57 -10.71
CA TYR A 34 -23.93 -5.40 -11.42
C TYR A 34 -23.53 -4.05 -10.79
N GLY A 35 -22.66 -4.03 -9.78
CA GLY A 35 -22.18 -2.84 -9.10
C GLY A 35 -21.23 -1.97 -9.94
N GLU A 36 -21.01 -0.74 -9.48
CA GLU A 36 -20.19 0.26 -10.19
C GLU A 36 -18.77 -0.19 -10.56
N PRO A 37 -18.01 -0.93 -9.73
CA PRO A 37 -16.70 -1.47 -10.13
C PRO A 37 -16.82 -2.40 -11.35
N SER A 38 -17.80 -3.31 -11.35
CA SER A 38 -18.03 -4.24 -12.45
C SER A 38 -18.47 -3.53 -13.73
N ARG A 39 -19.33 -2.51 -13.63
CA ARG A 39 -19.72 -1.63 -14.76
C ARG A 39 -18.52 -0.91 -15.38
N ASN A 40 -17.57 -0.52 -14.53
CA ASN A 40 -16.40 0.28 -14.92
C ASN A 40 -15.12 -0.56 -15.12
N GLY A 41 -15.25 -1.90 -15.21
CA GLY A 41 -14.16 -2.80 -15.60
C GLY A 41 -13.13 -3.13 -14.51
N TYR A 42 -13.50 -2.99 -13.24
CA TYR A 42 -12.66 -3.36 -12.09
C TYR A 42 -12.89 -4.82 -11.69
N ILE A 43 -11.80 -5.52 -11.37
CA ILE A 43 -11.83 -6.76 -10.60
C ILE A 43 -11.96 -6.39 -9.11
N VAL A 44 -12.79 -7.11 -8.35
CA VAL A 44 -12.87 -6.98 -6.90
C VAL A 44 -12.33 -8.26 -6.28
N VAL A 45 -11.42 -8.13 -5.31
CA VAL A 45 -10.84 -9.22 -4.52
C VAL A 45 -11.11 -8.92 -3.06
N SER A 46 -11.77 -9.82 -2.34
CA SER A 46 -11.98 -9.69 -0.89
C SER A 46 -11.37 -10.90 -0.18
N PRO A 47 -10.29 -10.72 0.59
CA PRO A 47 -9.67 -11.81 1.34
C PRO A 47 -10.36 -12.02 2.69
N GLU A 48 -10.62 -13.27 3.07
CA GLU A 48 -10.81 -13.64 4.47
C GLU A 48 -9.45 -13.56 5.19
N TRP A 49 -9.11 -12.39 5.72
CA TRP A 49 -7.80 -12.09 6.29
C TRP A 49 -7.79 -12.05 7.83
N ASN A 50 -8.93 -11.69 8.42
CA ASN A 50 -9.15 -11.52 9.85
C ASN A 50 -9.61 -12.84 10.49
N GLU A 51 -9.38 -12.98 11.80
CA GLU A 51 -9.93 -14.11 12.55
C GLU A 51 -11.46 -13.97 12.71
N SER A 52 -12.14 -15.12 12.84
CA SER A 52 -13.58 -15.17 13.08
C SER A 52 -13.94 -14.46 14.39
N LYS A 53 -14.64 -13.32 14.30
CA LYS A 53 -14.97 -12.42 15.41
C LYS A 53 -13.75 -11.72 16.01
N GLN A 54 -12.83 -11.31 15.15
CA GLN A 54 -11.78 -10.37 15.48
C GLN A 54 -12.39 -8.95 15.58
N PRO A 55 -12.43 -8.33 16.78
CA PRO A 55 -13.13 -7.06 16.98
C PRO A 55 -12.28 -5.82 16.63
N VAL A 56 -10.96 -5.99 16.55
CA VAL A 56 -10.00 -4.91 16.23
C VAL A 56 -8.86 -5.44 15.37
N TYR A 57 -8.34 -4.57 14.52
CA TYR A 57 -7.16 -4.87 13.70
C TYR A 57 -5.91 -4.94 14.59
N ASN A 58 -5.07 -5.96 14.44
CA ASN A 58 -3.89 -6.14 15.30
C ASN A 58 -2.61 -5.52 14.73
N TYR A 59 -2.63 -4.97 13.50
CA TYR A 59 -1.52 -4.25 12.85
C TYR A 59 -0.25 -5.11 12.64
N THR A 60 -0.39 -6.44 12.56
CA THR A 60 0.73 -7.40 12.48
C THR A 60 1.24 -7.64 11.06
N GLU A 61 2.52 -8.02 10.94
CA GLU A 61 3.07 -8.55 9.68
C GLU A 61 2.29 -9.78 9.19
N ASN A 62 1.70 -10.58 10.10
CA ASN A 62 0.91 -11.74 9.71
C ASN A 62 -0.39 -11.34 8.98
N GLU A 63 -1.15 -10.37 9.50
CA GLU A 63 -2.35 -9.84 8.83
C GLU A 63 -1.98 -9.21 7.47
N HIS A 64 -0.89 -8.44 7.39
CA HIS A 64 -0.36 -7.96 6.10
C HIS A 64 -0.10 -9.10 5.12
N GLN A 65 0.49 -10.21 5.56
CA GLN A 65 0.68 -11.37 4.69
C GLN A 65 -0.63 -12.11 4.36
N MET A 66 -1.62 -12.17 5.27
CA MET A 66 -2.94 -12.74 4.96
C MET A 66 -3.71 -11.90 3.94
N ILE A 67 -3.47 -10.59 3.88
CA ILE A 67 -4.07 -9.66 2.91
C ILE A 67 -3.31 -9.70 1.56
N LEU A 68 -1.97 -9.63 1.58
CA LEU A 68 -1.15 -9.53 0.37
C LEU A 68 -0.99 -10.88 -0.37
N ARG A 69 -1.12 -12.03 0.29
CA ARG A 69 -1.01 -13.34 -0.38
C ARG A 69 -2.18 -13.62 -1.34
N PRO A 70 -3.47 -13.42 -0.98
CA PRO A 70 -4.59 -13.50 -1.91
C PRO A 70 -4.50 -12.50 -3.06
N LEU A 71 -4.06 -11.25 -2.82
CA LEU A 71 -3.82 -10.28 -3.89
C LEU A 71 -2.83 -10.82 -4.93
N ARG A 72 -1.67 -11.33 -4.46
CA ARG A 72 -0.64 -11.93 -5.33
C ARG A 72 -1.12 -13.20 -6.04
N ASP A 73 -1.99 -13.99 -5.44
CA ASP A 73 -2.63 -15.14 -6.12
C ASP A 73 -3.62 -14.68 -7.21
N ALA A 74 -4.44 -13.66 -6.94
CA ALA A 74 -5.31 -13.06 -7.93
C ALA A 74 -4.53 -12.46 -9.11
N MET A 75 -3.42 -11.74 -8.87
CA MET A 75 -2.52 -11.21 -9.91
C MET A 75 -1.88 -12.33 -10.76
N ARG A 76 -1.65 -13.52 -10.20
CA ARG A 76 -1.15 -14.67 -10.97
C ARG A 76 -2.23 -15.30 -11.86
N ARG A 77 -3.50 -15.31 -11.43
CA ARG A 77 -4.62 -15.98 -12.13
C ARG A 77 -5.40 -15.09 -13.11
N PHE A 78 -5.51 -13.79 -12.81
CA PHE A 78 -6.32 -12.84 -13.58
C PHE A 78 -5.45 -11.72 -14.16
N SER A 79 -5.91 -11.09 -15.24
CA SER A 79 -5.24 -9.96 -15.88
C SER A 79 -5.47 -8.65 -15.11
N ILE A 80 -5.02 -8.61 -13.85
CA ILE A 80 -4.98 -7.39 -13.03
C ILE A 80 -3.94 -6.42 -13.60
N ASP A 81 -4.31 -5.15 -13.70
CA ASP A 81 -3.42 -4.03 -14.00
C ASP A 81 -2.74 -3.64 -12.69
N THR A 82 -1.46 -4.02 -12.55
CA THR A 82 -0.70 -3.86 -11.30
C THR A 82 -0.50 -2.41 -10.93
N ASP A 83 -0.55 -1.50 -11.91
CA ASP A 83 -0.43 -0.07 -11.68
C ASP A 83 -1.72 0.57 -11.17
N ARG A 84 -2.85 -0.17 -11.18
CA ARG A 84 -4.18 0.30 -10.78
C ARG A 84 -4.85 -0.66 -9.80
N ILE A 85 -4.09 -1.09 -8.80
CA ILE A 85 -4.59 -1.77 -7.60
C ILE A 85 -4.91 -0.72 -6.54
N PHE A 86 -6.15 -0.70 -6.06
CA PHE A 86 -6.61 0.13 -4.96
C PHE A 86 -6.83 -0.75 -3.73
N VAL A 87 -6.39 -0.31 -2.55
CA VAL A 87 -6.78 -0.94 -1.28
C VAL A 87 -7.99 -0.22 -0.72
N ALA A 88 -8.97 -0.95 -0.20
CA ALA A 88 -10.14 -0.35 0.41
C ALA A 88 -10.70 -1.23 1.53
N GLY A 89 -11.46 -0.66 2.45
CA GLY A 89 -12.17 -1.45 3.46
C GLY A 89 -13.19 -0.65 4.26
N HIS A 90 -13.89 -1.36 5.14
CA HIS A 90 -14.90 -0.84 6.05
C HIS A 90 -14.52 -1.10 7.51
N PHE A 91 -14.64 -0.09 8.38
CA PHE A 91 -14.40 -0.19 9.84
C PHE A 91 -13.02 -0.79 10.15
N MET A 92 -12.92 -1.93 10.86
CA MET A 92 -11.66 -2.67 11.04
C MET A 92 -10.91 -2.97 9.73
N GLY A 93 -11.62 -3.26 8.63
CA GLY A 93 -11.03 -3.45 7.31
C GLY A 93 -10.49 -2.15 6.71
N ALA A 94 -11.05 -1.00 7.12
CA ALA A 94 -10.58 0.33 6.73
C ALA A 94 -9.33 0.76 7.54
N ASP A 95 -9.28 0.44 8.85
CA ASP A 95 -8.06 0.54 9.66
C ASP A 95 -6.92 -0.27 9.02
N ALA A 96 -7.20 -1.51 8.59
CA ALA A 96 -6.25 -2.35 7.87
C ALA A 96 -5.86 -1.75 6.50
N ALA A 97 -6.81 -1.21 5.73
CA ALA A 97 -6.54 -0.57 4.45
C ALA A 97 -5.61 0.65 4.58
N TRP A 98 -5.82 1.46 5.62
CA TRP A 98 -5.02 2.67 5.89
C TRP A 98 -3.57 2.32 6.28
N ASP A 99 -3.40 1.33 7.16
CA ASP A 99 -2.07 0.85 7.56
C ASP A 99 -1.34 0.14 6.40
N LEU A 100 -1.99 -0.74 5.64
CA LEU A 100 -1.37 -1.37 4.47
C LEU A 100 -1.03 -0.36 3.37
N ALA A 101 -1.82 0.70 3.20
CA ALA A 101 -1.47 1.80 2.33
C ALA A 101 -0.14 2.41 2.76
N PHE A 102 -0.06 2.95 3.96
CA PHE A 102 1.11 3.69 4.43
C PHE A 102 2.34 2.82 4.66
N ALA A 103 2.18 1.52 4.93
CA ALA A 103 3.27 0.56 5.09
C ALA A 103 3.87 0.08 3.75
N HIS A 104 3.07 -0.02 2.68
CA HIS A 104 3.50 -0.52 1.35
C HIS A 104 3.15 0.46 0.22
N PRO A 105 3.68 1.71 0.25
CA PRO A 105 3.32 2.78 -0.67
C PRO A 105 3.70 2.55 -2.15
N ASP A 106 4.44 1.48 -2.44
CA ASP A 106 4.82 1.04 -3.79
C ASP A 106 3.77 0.17 -4.49
N ILE A 107 2.76 -0.33 -3.76
CA ILE A 107 1.74 -1.24 -4.30
C ILE A 107 0.54 -0.47 -4.87
N TRP A 108 0.14 0.64 -4.26
CA TRP A 108 -1.23 1.16 -4.38
C TRP A 108 -1.37 2.38 -5.31
N ALA A 109 -2.43 2.36 -6.13
CA ALA A 109 -2.88 3.49 -6.95
C ALA A 109 -3.79 4.48 -6.20
N GLY A 110 -4.22 4.09 -5.01
CA GLY A 110 -5.02 4.86 -4.07
C GLY A 110 -5.56 3.97 -2.95
N ALA A 111 -5.96 4.58 -1.83
CA ALA A 111 -6.54 3.90 -0.67
C ALA A 111 -7.90 4.51 -0.30
N ILE A 112 -8.90 3.68 -0.01
CA ILE A 112 -10.26 4.11 0.33
C ILE A 112 -10.66 3.59 1.73
N MET A 113 -10.97 4.51 2.63
CA MET A 113 -11.12 4.27 4.06
C MET A 113 -12.55 4.64 4.49
N ILE A 114 -13.42 3.64 4.65
CA ILE A 114 -14.83 3.84 5.01
C ILE A 114 -15.01 3.48 6.49
N GLY A 115 -15.32 4.46 7.34
CA GLY A 115 -15.40 4.27 8.79
C GLY A 115 -14.05 4.00 9.46
N ALA A 116 -12.93 4.43 8.87
CA ALA A 116 -11.59 4.16 9.40
C ALA A 116 -11.18 5.07 10.56
N ILE A 117 -10.27 4.56 11.40
CA ILE A 117 -9.74 5.22 12.57
C ILE A 117 -8.21 5.11 12.65
N ALA A 118 -7.53 6.26 12.81
CA ALA A 118 -6.09 6.32 12.97
C ALA A 118 -5.67 5.78 14.34
N LYS A 119 -4.96 4.63 14.35
CA LYS A 119 -4.36 4.03 15.55
C LYS A 119 -2.95 3.50 15.21
N LYS A 120 -2.09 3.38 16.23
CA LYS A 120 -0.77 2.74 16.14
C LYS A 120 0.07 3.27 14.97
N TYR A 121 0.49 2.41 14.03
CA TYR A 121 1.34 2.75 12.90
C TYR A 121 0.74 3.83 11.99
N ILE A 122 -0.60 3.92 11.84
CA ILE A 122 -1.24 4.94 10.98
C ILE A 122 -0.86 6.36 11.41
N ILE A 123 -0.87 6.61 12.72
CA ILE A 123 -0.58 7.92 13.33
C ILE A 123 0.86 8.35 13.04
N GLN A 124 1.79 7.39 12.89
CA GLN A 124 3.21 7.66 12.67
C GLN A 124 3.57 7.65 11.18
N TYR A 125 3.01 6.73 10.40
CA TYR A 125 3.31 6.54 8.99
C TYR A 125 2.61 7.56 8.07
N TRP A 126 1.88 8.56 8.60
CA TRP A 126 1.27 9.64 7.82
C TRP A 126 2.24 10.35 6.82
N PRO A 127 3.57 10.49 7.07
CA PRO A 127 4.49 11.07 6.09
C PRO A 127 4.66 10.22 4.81
N ASN A 128 4.13 8.99 4.78
CA ASN A 128 4.09 8.13 3.59
C ASN A 128 2.87 8.43 2.69
N ALA A 129 1.85 9.15 3.19
CA ALA A 129 0.66 9.54 2.44
C ALA A 129 0.99 10.37 1.18
N LYS A 130 2.11 11.11 1.18
CA LYS A 130 2.63 11.85 0.01
C LYS A 130 2.89 11.00 -1.25
N HIS A 131 2.85 9.67 -1.12
CA HIS A 131 3.02 8.71 -2.22
C HIS A 131 1.71 8.09 -2.73
N ILE A 132 0.59 8.25 -2.00
CA ILE A 132 -0.65 7.50 -2.22
C ILE A 132 -1.87 8.42 -2.09
N PRO A 133 -2.72 8.54 -3.13
CA PRO A 133 -4.00 9.22 -3.00
C PRO A 133 -4.93 8.51 -2.01
N THR A 134 -5.57 9.26 -1.11
CA THR A 134 -6.46 8.74 -0.06
C THR A 134 -7.88 9.30 -0.17
N TYR A 135 -8.87 8.46 0.16
CA TYR A 135 -10.30 8.82 0.16
C TYR A 135 -10.98 8.32 1.42
N PHE A 136 -11.30 9.21 2.35
CA PHE A 136 -11.99 8.90 3.60
C PHE A 136 -13.49 9.13 3.50
N VAL A 137 -14.26 8.29 4.18
CA VAL A 137 -15.72 8.40 4.32
C VAL A 137 -16.09 8.08 5.76
N ASN A 138 -16.63 9.04 6.51
CA ASN A 138 -17.04 8.85 7.91
C ASN A 138 -18.36 9.59 8.21
N GLY A 139 -19.09 9.14 9.23
CA GLY A 139 -20.25 9.84 9.78
C GLY A 139 -19.85 10.93 10.77
N GLU A 140 -20.57 12.05 10.77
CA GLU A 140 -20.37 13.15 11.75
C GLU A 140 -20.69 12.71 13.19
N PHE A 141 -21.67 11.82 13.38
CA PHE A 141 -22.12 11.32 14.68
C PHE A 141 -21.81 9.83 14.85
N ASP A 142 -20.72 9.37 14.24
CA ASP A 142 -20.21 8.01 14.44
C ASP A 142 -19.74 7.81 15.89
N GLY A 143 -20.25 6.75 16.52
CA GLY A 143 -20.06 6.47 17.95
C GLY A 143 -18.64 6.11 18.34
N GLU A 144 -17.79 5.68 17.39
CA GLU A 144 -16.36 5.49 17.64
C GLU A 144 -15.57 6.82 17.62
N ASN A 145 -16.23 7.94 17.32
CA ASN A 145 -15.65 9.28 17.26
C ASN A 145 -14.41 9.41 16.35
N PRO A 146 -14.51 9.03 15.06
CA PRO A 146 -13.42 9.16 14.09
C PRO A 146 -13.00 10.62 13.90
N MET A 147 -13.88 11.60 14.09
CA MET A 147 -13.52 13.02 14.03
C MET A 147 -12.45 13.40 15.07
N TYR A 148 -12.53 12.88 16.29
CA TYR A 148 -11.51 13.12 17.32
C TYR A 148 -10.25 12.29 17.07
N LEU A 149 -10.40 11.00 16.77
CA LEU A 149 -9.28 10.06 16.66
C LEU A 149 -8.44 10.28 15.40
N ASN A 150 -9.06 10.72 14.29
CA ASN A 150 -8.37 11.01 13.05
C ASN A 150 -7.79 12.43 12.99
N ALA A 151 -8.27 13.37 13.83
CA ALA A 151 -7.98 14.81 13.76
C ALA A 151 -6.51 15.12 13.43
N SER A 152 -5.58 14.77 14.33
CA SER A 152 -4.15 15.09 14.13
C SER A 152 -3.52 14.41 12.91
N THR A 153 -4.08 13.29 12.42
CA THR A 153 -3.58 12.60 11.22
C THR A 153 -4.13 13.27 9.96
N TRP A 154 -5.41 13.61 9.94
CA TRP A 154 -6.04 14.36 8.85
C TRP A 154 -5.51 15.80 8.74
N ASP A 155 -5.31 16.52 9.85
CA ASP A 155 -4.74 17.87 9.86
C ASP A 155 -3.35 17.86 9.17
N ASN A 156 -2.45 16.97 9.60
CA ASN A 156 -1.14 16.76 8.98
C ASN A 156 -1.23 16.41 7.47
N MET A 157 -2.23 15.60 7.08
CA MET A 157 -2.46 15.16 5.70
C MET A 157 -3.16 16.18 4.79
N LEU A 158 -3.79 17.21 5.37
CA LEU A 158 -4.49 18.28 4.65
C LEU A 158 -3.65 19.57 4.57
N ASP A 159 -2.76 19.81 5.54
CA ASP A 159 -1.85 20.97 5.53
C ASP A 159 -0.71 20.84 4.51
N ASP A 160 -0.09 19.66 4.32
CA ASP A 160 0.90 19.47 3.24
C ASP A 160 0.20 19.24 1.89
N ARG A 161 0.11 20.33 1.11
CA ARG A 161 -0.41 20.39 -0.27
C ARG A 161 0.23 19.42 -1.29
N LYS A 162 1.22 18.62 -0.89
CA LYS A 162 1.78 17.52 -1.70
C LYS A 162 1.03 16.19 -1.51
N ILE A 163 0.18 16.09 -0.48
CA ILE A 163 -0.59 14.89 -0.16
C ILE A 163 -1.96 14.99 -0.83
N ASP A 164 -2.35 13.95 -1.58
CA ASP A 164 -3.64 13.87 -2.29
C ASP A 164 -4.66 13.20 -1.36
N THR A 165 -5.31 14.01 -0.51
CA THR A 165 -6.27 13.57 0.51
C THR A 165 -7.66 14.10 0.22
N MET A 166 -8.67 13.22 0.18
CA MET A 166 -10.08 13.58 0.20
C MET A 166 -10.71 13.07 1.50
N VAL A 167 -11.44 13.93 2.24
CA VAL A 167 -12.21 13.54 3.42
C VAL A 167 -13.69 13.88 3.22
N THR A 168 -14.53 12.84 3.17
CA THR A 168 -15.97 12.96 2.99
C THR A 168 -16.67 12.71 4.33
N LEU A 169 -17.24 13.76 4.94
CA LEU A 169 -18.00 13.66 6.18
C LEU A 169 -19.51 13.70 5.89
N TYR A 170 -20.23 12.67 6.32
CA TYR A 170 -21.68 12.58 6.19
C TYR A 170 -22.37 13.23 7.38
N THR A 171 -22.79 14.48 7.20
CA THR A 171 -23.53 15.29 8.18
C THR A 171 -24.73 14.52 8.76
N GLY A 172 -24.84 14.49 10.08
CA GLY A 172 -25.91 13.83 10.82
C GLY A 172 -25.92 12.29 10.78
N ARG A 173 -25.01 11.63 10.05
CA ARG A 173 -24.95 10.16 9.94
C ARG A 173 -24.02 9.57 11.00
N GLY A 174 -24.38 8.38 11.49
CA GLY A 174 -23.59 7.63 12.47
C GLY A 174 -22.59 6.67 11.83
N HIS A 175 -22.24 5.62 12.57
CA HIS A 175 -21.46 4.49 12.09
C HIS A 175 -22.27 3.75 11.00
N ASP A 176 -21.71 3.61 9.79
CA ASP A 176 -22.49 3.19 8.62
C ASP A 176 -21.63 2.67 7.46
N HIS A 177 -22.24 2.01 6.48
CA HIS A 177 -21.59 1.41 5.33
C HIS A 177 -21.49 2.34 4.10
N PHE A 178 -22.21 3.47 4.09
CA PHE A 178 -22.13 4.55 3.08
C PHE A 178 -22.18 4.09 1.60
N GLN A 179 -23.05 3.14 1.24
CA GLN A 179 -23.11 2.60 -0.13
C GLN A 179 -23.46 3.67 -1.19
N GLU A 180 -24.14 4.75 -0.81
CA GLU A 180 -24.42 5.88 -1.71
C GLU A 180 -23.15 6.63 -2.19
N GLU A 181 -22.00 6.41 -1.53
CA GLU A 181 -20.72 7.02 -1.87
C GLU A 181 -19.95 6.24 -2.94
N LEU A 182 -20.30 4.96 -3.16
CA LEU A 182 -19.63 4.08 -4.14
C LEU A 182 -19.49 4.69 -5.55
N PRO A 183 -20.50 5.38 -6.13
CA PRO A 183 -20.33 6.02 -7.44
C PRO A 183 -19.26 7.12 -7.45
N ARG A 184 -19.13 7.89 -6.35
CA ARG A 184 -18.09 8.94 -6.21
C ARG A 184 -16.71 8.33 -6.02
N ILE A 185 -16.61 7.28 -5.22
CA ILE A 185 -15.39 6.48 -5.04
C ILE A 185 -14.92 5.91 -6.40
N VAL A 186 -15.81 5.32 -7.19
CA VAL A 186 -15.47 4.78 -8.52
C VAL A 186 -15.07 5.90 -9.50
N GLN A 187 -15.77 7.04 -9.50
CA GLN A 187 -15.37 8.22 -10.27
C GLN A 187 -13.96 8.72 -9.88
N TRP A 188 -13.64 8.76 -8.58
CA TRP A 188 -12.31 9.13 -8.09
C TRP A 188 -11.25 8.10 -8.52
N MET A 189 -11.52 6.79 -8.40
CA MET A 189 -10.61 5.75 -8.88
C MET A 189 -10.38 5.80 -10.38
N GLN A 190 -11.35 6.29 -11.18
CA GLN A 190 -11.26 6.41 -12.63
C GLN A 190 -10.38 7.56 -13.14
N ILE A 191 -9.98 8.51 -12.28
CA ILE A 191 -9.10 9.62 -12.67
C ILE A 191 -7.79 9.04 -13.28
N PRO A 192 -7.38 9.42 -14.51
CA PRO A 192 -6.27 8.75 -15.21
C PRO A 192 -4.90 8.79 -14.51
N THR A 193 -4.69 9.73 -13.58
CA THR A 193 -3.49 9.84 -12.74
C THR A 193 -3.51 8.91 -11.52
N ARG A 194 -4.62 8.22 -11.24
CA ARG A 194 -4.71 7.18 -10.20
C ARG A 194 -4.02 5.91 -10.69
N LYS A 195 -2.69 5.95 -10.56
CA LYS A 195 -1.75 4.86 -10.74
C LYS A 195 -0.72 4.91 -9.62
N ARG A 196 -0.21 3.76 -9.18
CA ARG A 196 0.92 3.71 -8.23
C ARG A 196 2.18 4.35 -8.84
N MET A 197 3.07 4.86 -8.01
CA MET A 197 4.44 5.15 -8.47
C MET A 197 5.22 3.84 -8.57
N VAL A 198 5.74 3.50 -9.75
CA VAL A 198 6.48 2.25 -9.97
C VAL A 198 7.94 2.34 -9.52
N ALA A 199 8.66 3.37 -9.99
CA ALA A 199 10.08 3.57 -9.70
C ALA A 199 10.40 5.08 -9.58
N PRO A 200 10.10 5.71 -8.43
CA PRO A 200 10.33 7.14 -8.23
C PRO A 200 11.83 7.48 -8.20
N ASP A 201 12.19 8.63 -8.77
CA ASP A 201 13.56 9.17 -8.80
C ASP A 201 14.07 9.59 -7.42
N ARG A 202 13.16 9.88 -6.48
CA ARG A 202 13.49 10.03 -5.06
C ARG A 202 12.27 9.68 -4.23
N PHE A 203 12.50 8.95 -3.14
CA PHE A 203 11.50 8.79 -2.09
C PHE A 203 12.15 9.01 -0.71
N SER A 204 11.33 9.41 0.25
CA SER A 204 11.58 9.03 1.63
C SER A 204 10.32 8.46 2.26
N VAL A 205 10.48 7.48 3.14
CA VAL A 205 9.41 6.79 3.86
C VAL A 205 9.82 6.57 5.29
N VAL A 206 8.86 6.59 6.21
CA VAL A 206 9.05 6.22 7.61
C VAL A 206 8.57 4.78 7.84
N THR A 207 9.28 4.03 8.68
CA THR A 207 8.95 2.65 9.05
C THR A 207 9.45 2.29 10.46
N SER A 208 8.68 1.46 11.17
CA SER A 208 9.01 0.93 12.50
C SER A 208 8.52 -0.52 12.75
N ARG A 209 7.80 -1.13 11.80
CA ARG A 209 7.39 -2.54 11.85
C ARG A 209 8.44 -3.43 11.20
N ALA A 210 8.80 -4.54 11.85
CA ALA A 210 9.86 -5.46 11.37
C ALA A 210 9.64 -6.02 9.95
N GLY A 211 8.38 -6.13 9.51
CA GLY A 211 7.99 -6.65 8.20
C GLY A 211 8.07 -5.67 7.04
N ASP A 212 8.04 -4.36 7.31
CA ASP A 212 7.92 -3.30 6.30
C ASP A 212 9.30 -3.00 5.69
N ARG A 213 9.72 -3.90 4.81
CA ARG A 213 11.12 -4.11 4.38
C ARG A 213 11.40 -3.81 2.91
N PHE A 214 10.38 -3.56 2.11
CA PHE A 214 10.48 -3.34 0.66
C PHE A 214 9.81 -2.02 0.30
N PHE A 215 10.50 -1.17 -0.47
CA PHE A 215 10.01 0.15 -0.89
C PHE A 215 10.48 0.45 -2.32
N TRP A 216 9.59 0.24 -3.29
CA TRP A 216 9.80 0.34 -4.75
C TRP A 216 10.93 -0.54 -5.29
N TRP A 217 12.17 -0.14 -5.03
CA TRP A 217 13.40 -0.75 -5.54
C TRP A 217 14.47 -0.94 -4.45
N PHE A 218 14.19 -0.52 -3.20
CA PHE A 218 15.01 -0.80 -2.03
C PHE A 218 14.39 -1.96 -1.23
N GLU A 219 15.19 -2.96 -0.87
CA GLU A 219 14.80 -4.05 0.02
C GLU A 219 15.82 -4.21 1.14
N THR A 220 15.39 -4.57 2.36
CA THR A 220 16.28 -5.03 3.43
C THR A 220 15.86 -6.38 3.99
N THR A 221 16.83 -7.25 4.28
CA THR A 221 16.62 -8.49 5.03
C THR A 221 15.99 -8.23 6.40
N GLN A 222 16.48 -7.19 7.09
CA GLN A 222 16.13 -6.83 8.46
C GLN A 222 16.37 -5.33 8.72
N LEU A 223 15.35 -4.65 9.24
CA LEU A 223 15.47 -3.33 9.85
C LEU A 223 16.24 -3.41 11.18
N ASN A 224 17.02 -2.37 11.48
CA ASN A 224 17.72 -2.23 12.76
C ASN A 224 16.73 -2.34 13.94
N PRO A 225 17.07 -3.05 15.03
CA PRO A 225 16.09 -3.36 16.08
C PRO A 225 15.82 -2.21 17.06
N ASP A 226 16.67 -1.18 17.13
CA ASP A 226 16.62 -0.11 18.12
C ASP A 226 15.38 0.81 18.03
N LYS A 227 14.66 0.80 16.91
CA LYS A 227 13.37 1.49 16.74
C LYS A 227 12.23 0.58 16.24
N LEU A 228 12.35 -0.74 16.42
CA LEU A 228 11.25 -1.63 16.06
C LEU A 228 10.16 -1.60 17.13
N VAL A 229 8.99 -1.10 16.75
CA VAL A 229 7.79 -1.13 17.59
C VAL A 229 6.98 -2.37 17.23
N HIS A 230 6.62 -3.17 18.22
CA HIS A 230 5.74 -4.33 18.06
C HIS A 230 4.27 -3.90 18.25
N PRO A 231 3.28 -4.45 17.51
CA PRO A 231 1.89 -3.94 17.54
C PRO A 231 1.15 -4.06 18.88
N LEU A 232 1.71 -4.80 19.85
CA LEU A 232 1.19 -4.93 21.22
C LEU A 232 1.86 -3.95 22.21
N LEU A 233 2.75 -3.08 21.73
CA LEU A 233 3.37 -2.02 22.53
C LEU A 233 2.69 -0.69 22.23
N GLU A 234 2.40 0.06 23.28
CA GLU A 234 1.90 1.44 23.20
C GLU A 234 2.93 2.36 23.86
N PRO A 235 4.08 2.63 23.19
CA PRO A 235 5.12 3.49 23.76
C PRO A 235 4.69 4.96 23.73
N ASP A 236 5.05 5.72 24.77
CA ASP A 236 4.81 7.18 24.89
C ASP A 236 5.33 7.97 23.67
N ARG A 237 6.33 7.42 22.98
CA ARG A 237 6.91 7.92 21.74
C ARG A 237 7.21 6.75 20.83
N TRP A 238 6.68 6.81 19.62
CA TRP A 238 7.09 5.92 18.53
C TRP A 238 8.32 6.56 17.87
N ASP A 239 9.47 5.91 17.98
CA ASP A 239 10.64 6.27 17.18
C ASP A 239 10.60 5.49 15.86
N GLU A 240 10.91 6.18 14.76
CA GLU A 240 10.81 5.65 13.40
C GLU A 240 12.15 5.73 12.66
N TYR A 241 12.33 4.87 11.65
CA TYR A 241 13.40 5.04 10.67
C TYR A 241 12.85 5.74 9.43
N GLU A 242 13.46 6.87 9.06
CA GLU A 242 13.36 7.36 7.69
C GLU A 242 14.34 6.58 6.79
N ILE A 243 13.81 5.94 5.76
CA ILE A 243 14.58 5.47 4.59
C ILE A 243 14.47 6.57 3.54
N GLU A 244 15.60 7.02 3.01
CA GLU A 244 15.68 8.04 1.95
C GLU A 244 16.64 7.55 0.88
N ALA A 245 16.15 7.47 -0.36
CA ALA A 245 16.89 6.97 -1.50
C ALA A 245 16.51 7.75 -2.77
N SER A 246 17.44 7.83 -3.72
CA SER A 246 17.22 8.46 -5.03
C SER A 246 17.92 7.75 -6.18
N LEU A 247 17.22 7.64 -7.30
CA LEU A 247 17.71 7.17 -8.58
C LEU A 247 18.00 8.38 -9.50
N ASN A 248 19.10 8.33 -10.24
CA ASN A 248 19.42 9.26 -11.31
C ASN A 248 19.65 8.46 -12.60
N ARG A 249 18.62 8.44 -13.46
CA ARG A 249 18.63 7.68 -14.73
C ARG A 249 19.69 8.17 -15.73
N GLU A 250 20.03 9.46 -15.72
CA GLU A 250 21.01 10.05 -16.65
C GLU A 250 22.44 9.55 -16.40
N ASN A 251 22.80 9.40 -15.12
CA ASN A 251 24.15 9.05 -14.67
C ASN A 251 24.31 7.57 -14.26
N ASN A 252 23.28 6.74 -14.48
CA ASN A 252 23.20 5.36 -13.97
C ASN A 252 23.53 5.26 -12.47
N ALA A 253 23.04 6.20 -11.67
CA ALA A 253 23.44 6.34 -10.27
C ALA A 253 22.26 6.12 -9.31
N VAL A 254 22.43 5.21 -8.36
CA VAL A 254 21.53 5.08 -7.21
C VAL A 254 22.24 5.59 -5.97
N ARG A 255 21.52 6.35 -5.15
CA ARG A 255 22.02 6.89 -3.89
C ARG A 255 21.10 6.49 -2.74
N ILE A 256 21.70 6.08 -1.63
CA ILE A 256 21.03 5.72 -0.39
C ILE A 256 21.48 6.71 0.69
N GLN A 257 20.71 7.79 0.86
CA GLN A 257 20.95 8.87 1.82
C GLN A 257 20.72 8.39 3.26
N LYS A 258 19.62 7.68 3.50
CA LYS A 258 19.25 7.10 4.80
C LYS A 258 18.77 5.66 4.57
N ALA A 259 19.29 4.73 5.35
CA ALA A 259 18.81 3.34 5.32
C ALA A 259 18.82 2.75 6.73
N ALA A 260 17.63 2.26 7.10
CA ALA A 260 17.25 1.68 8.37
C ALA A 260 17.92 0.32 8.71
N ALA A 261 18.91 -0.11 7.95
CA ALA A 261 19.48 -1.46 8.00
C ALA A 261 21.00 -1.47 7.86
N LYS A 262 21.61 -2.60 8.23
CA LYS A 262 23.02 -2.92 7.96
C LYS A 262 23.21 -3.41 6.53
N GLU A 263 22.40 -4.40 6.15
CA GLU A 263 22.40 -5.07 4.85
C GLU A 263 21.14 -4.68 4.07
N PHE A 264 21.26 -4.44 2.76
CA PHE A 264 20.13 -4.13 1.89
C PHE A 264 20.45 -4.48 0.44
N SER A 265 19.42 -4.51 -0.40
CA SER A 265 19.49 -4.91 -1.82
C SER A 265 18.80 -3.86 -2.67
N ILE A 266 19.37 -3.58 -3.84
CA ILE A 266 18.83 -2.60 -4.80
C ILE A 266 18.38 -3.35 -6.04
N TRP A 267 17.09 -3.29 -6.32
CA TRP A 267 16.46 -3.93 -7.47
C TRP A 267 16.39 -2.94 -8.64
N LEU A 268 16.66 -3.40 -9.87
CA LEU A 268 16.87 -2.54 -11.04
C LEU A 268 16.19 -3.11 -12.29
N SER A 269 15.51 -2.25 -13.05
CA SER A 269 14.92 -2.53 -14.37
C SER A 269 15.53 -1.62 -15.46
N PRO A 270 15.33 -1.92 -16.76
CA PRO A 270 15.89 -1.10 -17.85
C PRO A 270 15.36 0.34 -17.87
N ASP A 271 14.15 0.57 -17.37
CA ASP A 271 13.52 1.90 -17.25
C ASP A 271 14.13 2.74 -16.10
N MET A 272 15.02 2.14 -15.31
CA MET A 272 15.76 2.81 -14.24
C MET A 272 17.22 3.08 -14.61
N VAL A 273 17.87 2.13 -15.30
CA VAL A 273 19.32 2.17 -15.58
C VAL A 273 19.66 1.54 -16.94
N ASP A 274 20.61 2.15 -17.65
CA ASP A 274 21.16 1.61 -18.89
C ASP A 274 22.19 0.50 -18.59
N PHE A 275 21.78 -0.77 -18.64
CA PHE A 275 22.68 -1.91 -18.38
C PHE A 275 23.90 -1.99 -19.32
N SER A 276 24.00 -1.21 -20.41
CA SER A 276 25.23 -1.13 -21.22
C SER A 276 26.34 -0.27 -20.58
N LYS A 277 26.04 0.43 -19.48
CA LYS A 277 26.97 1.30 -18.75
C LYS A 277 27.07 0.90 -17.28
N LYS A 278 28.26 1.07 -16.69
CA LYS A 278 28.50 0.75 -15.27
C LYS A 278 27.58 1.55 -14.34
N ILE A 279 26.88 0.84 -13.46
CA ILE A 279 25.93 1.40 -12.51
C ILE A 279 26.67 1.80 -11.24
N THR A 280 26.46 3.03 -10.78
CA THR A 280 27.12 3.59 -9.59
C THR A 280 26.15 3.55 -8.40
N ILE A 281 26.56 2.94 -7.30
CA ILE A 281 25.79 2.92 -6.04
C ILE A 281 26.58 3.70 -4.99
N ASP A 282 26.03 4.81 -4.50
CA ASP A 282 26.54 5.54 -3.32
C ASP A 282 25.64 5.26 -2.12
N ALA A 283 26.13 4.51 -1.13
CA ALA A 283 25.39 4.22 0.09
C ALA A 283 26.24 4.54 1.32
N LYS A 284 25.69 5.38 2.22
CA LYS A 284 26.34 5.77 3.48
C LYS A 284 27.79 6.29 3.28
N GLY A 285 28.05 6.97 2.16
CA GLY A 285 29.36 7.52 1.78
C GLY A 285 30.33 6.50 1.13
N THR A 286 29.92 5.25 0.95
CA THR A 286 30.68 4.25 0.18
C THR A 286 30.12 4.18 -1.24
N THR A 287 30.88 4.70 -2.21
CA THR A 287 30.56 4.57 -3.63
C THR A 287 31.21 3.30 -4.22
N ARG A 288 30.40 2.41 -4.79
CA ARG A 288 30.85 1.26 -5.59
C ARG A 288 30.30 1.37 -7.03
N ARG A 289 31.03 0.82 -8.00
CA ARG A 289 30.58 0.74 -9.41
C ARG A 289 30.46 -0.72 -9.82
N TYR A 290 29.32 -1.06 -10.38
CA TYR A 290 28.96 -2.42 -10.80
C TYR A 290 28.85 -2.51 -12.31
N ASP A 291 29.22 -3.67 -12.84
CA ASP A 291 29.16 -4.02 -14.25
C ASP A 291 28.29 -5.28 -14.31
N ILE A 292 27.00 -5.09 -14.58
CA ILE A 292 25.96 -6.11 -14.42
C ILE A 292 24.98 -6.06 -15.59
N ASN A 293 24.43 -7.22 -15.93
CA ASN A 293 23.39 -7.36 -16.92
C ASN A 293 22.13 -7.92 -16.24
N GLY A 294 20.97 -7.76 -16.89
CA GLY A 294 19.74 -8.41 -16.44
C GLY A 294 19.86 -9.94 -16.46
N SER A 295 19.31 -10.60 -15.43
CA SER A 295 19.28 -12.04 -15.27
C SER A 295 17.85 -12.57 -15.36
N THR A 296 17.62 -13.58 -16.20
CA THR A 296 16.32 -14.26 -16.31
C THR A 296 15.90 -14.90 -15.00
N ASP A 297 16.83 -15.38 -14.17
CA ASP A 297 16.51 -15.89 -12.84
C ASP A 297 15.95 -14.76 -11.95
N THR A 298 16.61 -13.60 -11.88
CA THR A 298 16.13 -12.45 -11.09
C THR A 298 14.72 -12.00 -11.53
N ILE A 299 14.46 -11.95 -12.84
CA ILE A 299 13.12 -11.66 -13.39
C ILE A 299 12.09 -12.70 -12.90
N LEU A 300 12.43 -13.99 -12.94
CA LEU A 300 11.53 -15.05 -12.51
C LEU A 300 11.32 -15.07 -10.99
N GLN A 301 12.34 -14.79 -10.17
CA GLN A 301 12.21 -14.67 -8.72
C GLN A 301 11.32 -13.48 -8.32
N ASP A 302 11.49 -12.33 -8.98
CA ASP A 302 10.67 -11.14 -8.71
C ASP A 302 9.20 -11.33 -9.11
N VAL A 303 8.94 -11.83 -10.33
CA VAL A 303 7.59 -12.17 -10.80
C VAL A 303 6.96 -13.26 -9.93
N LEU A 304 7.74 -14.21 -9.40
CA LEU A 304 7.25 -15.21 -8.45
C LEU A 304 6.88 -14.58 -7.11
N GLY A 305 7.72 -13.71 -6.56
CA GLY A 305 7.55 -13.05 -5.27
C GLY A 305 6.44 -12.00 -5.25
N ARG A 306 6.61 -10.91 -6.03
CA ARG A 306 5.67 -9.78 -6.05
C ARG A 306 4.40 -10.05 -6.87
N ALA A 307 4.40 -11.06 -7.75
CA ALA A 307 3.36 -11.29 -8.76
C ALA A 307 3.20 -10.16 -9.80
N ASP A 308 4.10 -9.17 -9.79
CA ASP A 308 4.12 -8.06 -10.75
C ASP A 308 4.66 -8.54 -12.09
N ARG A 309 3.83 -8.48 -13.13
CA ARG A 309 4.16 -8.90 -14.51
C ARG A 309 4.38 -7.73 -15.46
N GLN A 310 4.06 -6.50 -15.03
CA GLN A 310 4.20 -5.31 -15.85
C GLN A 310 5.57 -4.67 -15.64
N HIS A 311 6.08 -4.68 -14.40
CA HIS A 311 7.32 -4.00 -14.02
C HIS A 311 8.27 -4.95 -13.27
N PRO A 312 8.76 -6.03 -13.91
CA PRO A 312 9.70 -6.95 -13.29
C PRO A 312 11.09 -6.32 -13.13
N PHE A 313 11.78 -6.68 -12.05
CA PHE A 313 13.19 -6.32 -11.86
C PHE A 313 14.12 -7.29 -12.59
N TRP A 314 15.11 -6.74 -13.29
CA TRP A 314 16.03 -7.48 -14.15
C TRP A 314 17.33 -7.82 -13.43
N ALA A 315 17.78 -6.97 -12.51
CA ALA A 315 18.97 -7.21 -11.70
C ALA A 315 18.71 -6.85 -10.24
N ARG A 316 19.39 -7.58 -9.35
CA ARG A 316 19.43 -7.37 -7.90
C ARG A 316 20.88 -7.11 -7.52
N ILE A 317 21.22 -5.87 -7.15
CA ILE A 317 22.50 -5.58 -6.51
C ILE A 317 22.33 -5.86 -5.02
N ASP A 318 22.74 -7.07 -4.62
CA ASP A 318 22.95 -7.40 -3.22
C ASP A 318 24.14 -6.60 -2.67
N THR A 319 23.88 -5.74 -1.68
CA THR A 319 24.88 -4.96 -0.92
C THR A 319 24.89 -5.32 0.58
N PRO A 320 25.29 -6.53 0.99
CA PRO A 320 25.44 -6.91 2.86
C PRO A 320 26.36 -5.86 3.53
N LEU A 321 27.61 -5.86 3.12
CA LEU A 321 28.08 -7.16 2.75
C LEU A 321 29.60 -7.27 2.46
N LYS A 322 30.19 -8.22 3.22
CA LYS A 322 31.51 -8.88 3.17
C LYS A 322 32.70 -8.03 2.73
#